data_AF-A0AB33KDG9-F1
#
_entry.id   AF-A0AB33KDG9-F1
#
_cell.length_a   1.000
_cell.length_b   1.000
_cell.length_c   1.000
_cell.angle_alpha   90.00
_cell.angle_beta   90.00
_cell.angle_gamma   90.00
#
_symmetry.space_group_name_H-M   'P 1'
#
loop_
_entity.id
_entity.type
_entity.pdbx_description
1 polymer ?
#
loop_
_entity_poly.entity_id
_entity_poly.type
_entity_poly.pdbx_seq_one_letter_code
_entity_poly.pdbx_strand_id
1 'polypeptide(L)'
;MHRRRRSGSGSGAGHLRHGRLFDLFRGPHFTLLALGTDTALPAVADASVRTYRGPAPEAYGPGLFLVRPDGCIGWAGEDPAGLAAYAEPLGLDLTSA
;
A
#
# COMPACT_ATOMS: atom_id res chain seq x y z
N MET A 1 12.52 36.59 34.59
CA MET A 1 12.69 37.36 33.33
C MET A 1 13.46 36.45 32.37
N HIS A 2 12.86 35.80 31.40
CA HIS A 2 12.81 36.27 30.02
C HIS A 2 11.60 35.64 29.30
N ARG A 3 10.64 36.48 28.90
CA ARG A 3 9.66 36.12 27.87
C ARG A 3 10.37 36.20 26.52
N ARG A 4 10.27 35.15 25.70
CA ARG A 4 10.26 35.31 24.25
C ARG A 4 8.96 34.73 23.72
N ARG A 5 7.99 35.63 23.56
CA ARG A 5 6.96 35.49 22.53
C ARG A 5 7.70 35.43 21.20
N ARG A 6 7.49 34.37 20.42
CA ARG A 6 7.67 34.42 18.98
C ARG A 6 6.30 34.17 18.38
N SER A 7 5.63 35.28 18.08
CA SER A 7 4.48 35.32 17.19
C SER A 7 4.97 34.87 15.82
N GLY A 8 4.55 33.69 15.40
CA GLY A 8 4.68 33.20 14.04
C GLY A 8 3.31 32.76 13.61
N SER A 9 2.57 33.67 12.97
CA SER A 9 1.38 33.32 12.22
C SER A 9 1.82 32.46 11.04
N GLY A 10 1.88 31.16 11.24
CA GLY A 10 1.92 30.19 10.18
C GLY A 10 0.50 29.72 9.93
N SER A 11 -0.25 30.44 9.09
CA SER A 11 -1.35 29.86 8.33
C SER A 11 -0.76 28.90 7.30
N GLY A 12 -0.11 27.86 7.82
CA GLY A 12 0.25 26.67 7.12
C GLY A 12 -0.57 25.59 7.79
N ALA A 13 -1.85 25.51 7.45
CA ALA A 13 -2.40 24.18 7.23
C ALA A 13 -1.59 23.60 6.07
N GLY A 14 -0.35 23.19 6.38
CA GLY A 14 0.38 22.20 5.64
C GLY A 14 -0.53 21.00 5.76
N HIS A 15 -1.46 20.90 4.82
CA HIS A 15 -1.96 19.62 4.39
C HIS A 15 -0.69 18.84 4.15
N LEU A 16 -0.33 18.01 5.13
CA LEU A 16 0.52 16.88 4.90
C LEU A 16 -0.27 16.11 3.84
N ARG A 17 -0.05 16.44 2.56
CA ARG A 17 -0.43 15.60 1.42
C ARG A 17 0.50 14.39 1.42
N HIS A 18 0.77 13.83 2.60
CA HIS A 18 1.14 12.45 2.77
C HIS A 18 -0.16 11.70 2.54
N GLY A 19 -0.54 11.57 1.27
CA GLY A 19 -1.38 10.43 0.91
C GLY A 19 -0.71 9.21 1.52
N ARG A 20 -1.48 8.35 2.18
CA ARG A 20 -0.94 7.10 2.72
C ARG A 20 -0.16 6.42 1.60
N LEU A 21 0.89 5.65 1.91
CA LEU A 21 1.70 4.95 0.88
C LEU A 21 0.84 4.32 -0.23
N PHE A 22 -0.33 3.81 0.14
CA PHE A 22 -1.33 3.19 -0.75
C PHE A 22 -2.07 4.15 -1.69
N ASP A 23 -2.23 5.42 -1.32
CA ASP A 23 -2.79 6.47 -2.20
C ASP A 23 -1.90 6.73 -3.42
N LEU A 24 -0.61 6.39 -3.34
CA LEU A 24 0.32 6.47 -4.49
C LEU A 24 0.01 5.40 -5.55
N PHE A 25 -0.63 4.31 -5.16
CA PHE A 25 -0.96 3.18 -6.03
C PHE A 25 -2.41 3.23 -6.56
N ARG A 26 -3.11 4.34 -6.31
CA ARG A 26 -4.42 4.59 -6.92
C ARG A 26 -4.30 4.61 -8.45
N GLY A 27 -5.30 4.09 -9.14
CA GLY A 27 -5.28 4.03 -10.61
C GLY A 27 -6.27 3.00 -11.14
N PRO A 28 -6.22 2.67 -12.44
CA PRO A 28 -7.14 1.70 -13.05
C PRO A 28 -6.81 0.24 -12.70
N HIS A 29 -5.84 0.00 -11.81
CA HIS A 29 -5.29 -1.31 -11.53
C HIS A 29 -5.29 -1.58 -10.02
N PHE A 30 -5.37 -2.86 -9.67
CA PHE A 30 -4.95 -3.34 -8.35
C PHE A 30 -3.42 -3.32 -8.29
N THR A 31 -2.87 -3.10 -7.10
CA THR A 31 -1.43 -3.17 -6.89
C THR A 31 -1.10 -4.10 -5.73
N LEU A 32 -0.41 -5.19 -6.01
CA LEU A 32 0.13 -6.11 -5.03
C LEU A 32 1.53 -5.66 -4.60
N LEU A 33 1.66 -5.30 -3.33
CA LEU A 33 2.90 -4.82 -2.72
C LEU A 33 3.55 -5.95 -1.93
N ALA A 34 4.83 -6.22 -2.18
CA ALA A 34 5.70 -6.97 -1.28
C ALA A 34 6.67 -6.02 -0.60
N LEU A 35 6.43 -5.73 0.68
CA LEU A 35 7.20 -4.75 1.45
C LEU A 35 8.07 -5.48 2.47
N GLY A 36 9.38 -5.24 2.46
CA GLY A 36 10.34 -5.78 3.43
C GLY A 36 10.37 -7.31 3.53
N THR A 37 9.89 -8.00 2.51
CA THR A 37 9.83 -9.46 2.46
C THR A 37 10.44 -10.03 1.17
N ASP A 38 10.97 -11.24 1.29
CA ASP A 38 11.42 -12.11 0.20
C ASP A 38 10.37 -13.14 -0.22
N THR A 39 9.16 -13.05 0.32
CA THR A 39 8.02 -13.85 -0.09
C THR A 39 7.82 -13.80 -1.61
N ALA A 40 7.70 -14.98 -2.23
CA ALA A 40 7.35 -15.10 -3.63
C ALA A 40 5.97 -14.48 -3.88
N LEU A 41 5.90 -13.57 -4.85
CA LEU A 41 4.63 -13.04 -5.30
C LEU A 41 3.92 -14.08 -6.17
N PRO A 42 2.58 -14.24 -6.03
CA PRO A 42 1.81 -15.09 -6.91
C PRO A 42 2.00 -14.67 -8.38
N ALA A 43 1.90 -15.63 -9.29
CA ALA A 43 1.84 -15.35 -10.70
C ALA A 43 0.56 -14.56 -11.00
N VAL A 44 0.73 -13.37 -11.56
CA VAL A 44 -0.35 -12.47 -11.92
C VAL A 44 -0.65 -12.67 -13.40
N ALA A 45 -1.74 -13.36 -13.73
CA ALA A 45 -2.16 -13.54 -15.12
C ALA A 45 -2.95 -12.34 -15.64
N ASP A 46 -3.56 -11.57 -14.73
CA ASP A 46 -4.41 -10.43 -15.07
C ASP A 46 -3.62 -9.13 -15.25
N ALA A 47 -3.75 -8.49 -16.42
CA ALA A 47 -3.14 -7.20 -16.72
C ALA A 47 -3.68 -6.05 -15.84
N SER A 48 -4.78 -6.27 -15.13
CA SER A 48 -5.40 -5.34 -14.19
C SER A 48 -4.68 -5.28 -12.84
N VAL A 49 -3.70 -6.15 -12.60
CA VAL A 49 -2.93 -6.19 -11.35
C VAL A 49 -1.46 -5.86 -11.64
N ARG A 50 -0.91 -4.92 -10.87
CA ARG A 50 0.52 -4.56 -10.89
C ARG A 50 1.20 -5.10 -9.66
N THR A 51 2.46 -5.48 -9.78
CA THR A 51 3.28 -5.87 -8.64
C THR A 51 4.32 -4.79 -8.33
N TYR A 52 4.54 -4.55 -7.04
CA TYR A 52 5.60 -3.66 -6.57
C TYR A 52 6.31 -4.31 -5.40
N ARG A 53 7.64 -4.24 -5.41
CA ARG A 53 8.48 -4.77 -4.32
C ARG A 53 9.38 -3.68 -3.79
N GLY A 54 9.46 -3.55 -2.48
CA GLY A 54 10.23 -2.49 -1.85
C GLY A 54 10.50 -2.74 -0.37
N PRO A 55 11.20 -1.82 0.31
CA PRO A 55 11.41 -1.91 1.75
C PRO A 55 10.12 -1.70 2.53
N ALA A 56 10.02 -2.33 3.71
CA ALA A 56 8.93 -2.09 4.64
C ALA A 56 9.02 -0.69 5.22
N PRO A 57 7.97 0.14 5.13
CA PRO A 57 7.89 1.35 5.92
C PRO A 57 7.75 1.00 7.41
N GLU A 58 8.41 1.76 8.29
CA GLU A 58 8.35 1.56 9.75
C GLU A 58 6.92 1.49 10.30
N ALA A 59 5.97 2.16 9.63
CA ALA A 59 4.57 2.21 10.06
C ALA A 59 3.76 0.92 9.80
N TYR A 60 4.17 0.07 8.85
CA TYR A 60 3.39 -1.11 8.44
C TYR A 60 4.13 -2.44 8.64
N GLY A 61 5.46 -2.40 8.78
CA GLY A 61 6.25 -3.63 8.88
C GLY A 61 6.28 -4.42 7.56
N PRO A 62 6.97 -5.58 7.55
CA PRO A 62 7.08 -6.42 6.38
C PRO A 62 5.79 -7.18 6.09
N GLY A 63 5.50 -7.43 4.82
CA GLY A 63 4.35 -8.22 4.40
C GLY A 63 3.90 -7.97 2.96
N LEU A 64 2.82 -8.64 2.61
CA LEU A 64 2.10 -8.50 1.36
C LEU A 64 0.83 -7.67 1.56
N PHE A 65 0.58 -6.74 0.64
CA PHE A 65 -0.59 -5.85 0.69
C PHE A 65 -1.20 -5.70 -0.71
N LEU A 66 -2.50 -5.95 -0.83
CA LEU A 66 -3.23 -5.69 -2.06
C LEU A 66 -3.94 -4.34 -1.95
N VAL A 67 -3.52 -3.38 -2.76
CA VAL A 67 -4.14 -2.07 -2.90
C VAL A 67 -5.14 -2.09 -4.04
N ARG A 68 -6.35 -1.61 -3.78
CA ARG A 68 -7.42 -1.49 -4.76
C ARG A 68 -7.23 -0.24 -5.64
N PRO A 69 -7.87 -0.17 -6.81
CA PRO A 69 -7.91 1.02 -7.66
C PRO A 69 -8.21 2.35 -6.93
N ASP A 70 -9.03 2.29 -5.87
CA ASP A 70 -9.41 3.44 -5.05
C ASP A 70 -8.35 3.88 -4.01
N GLY A 71 -7.23 3.16 -3.89
CA GLY A 71 -6.15 3.47 -2.95
C GLY A 71 -6.32 2.84 -1.55
N CYS A 72 -7.43 2.14 -1.30
CA CYS A 72 -7.63 1.39 -0.06
C CYS A 72 -6.94 0.01 -0.11
N ILE A 73 -6.52 -0.49 1.05
CA ILE A 73 -6.06 -1.87 1.20
C ILE A 73 -7.28 -2.78 1.14
N GLY A 74 -7.28 -3.72 0.20
CA GLY A 74 -8.26 -4.79 0.10
C GLY A 74 -7.87 -6.03 0.90
N TRP A 75 -6.58 -6.34 0.96
CA TRP A 75 -6.06 -7.52 1.63
C TRP A 75 -4.63 -7.27 2.17
N ALA A 76 -4.28 -7.90 3.29
CA ALA A 76 -2.95 -7.86 3.88
C ALA A 76 -2.62 -9.21 4.53
N GLY A 77 -1.38 -9.67 4.39
CA GLY A 77 -0.89 -10.92 4.96
C GLY A 77 0.63 -11.00 4.92
N GLU A 78 1.23 -11.87 5.72
CA GLU A 78 2.70 -12.05 5.74
C GLU A 78 3.19 -12.89 4.55
N ASP A 79 2.33 -13.76 4.03
CA ASP A 79 2.58 -14.69 2.94
C ASP A 79 1.37 -14.73 1.98
N PRO A 80 1.48 -15.31 0.77
CA PRO A 80 0.44 -15.21 -0.25
C PRO A 80 -0.75 -16.15 0.01
N ALA A 81 -0.77 -16.90 1.11
CA ALA A 81 -1.88 -17.77 1.45
C ALA A 81 -3.20 -16.97 1.53
N GLY A 82 -4.23 -17.48 0.85
CA GLY A 82 -5.54 -16.86 0.83
C GLY A 82 -5.67 -15.61 -0.06
N LEU A 83 -4.57 -15.09 -0.63
CA LEU A 83 -4.63 -13.96 -1.56
C LEU A 83 -5.41 -14.32 -2.83
N ALA A 84 -5.17 -15.51 -3.40
CA ALA A 84 -5.93 -16.00 -4.56
C ALA A 84 -7.43 -16.18 -4.24
N ALA A 85 -7.76 -16.72 -3.06
CA ALA A 85 -9.15 -16.88 -2.62
C ALA A 85 -9.85 -15.53 -2.39
N TYR A 86 -9.12 -14.51 -1.95
CA TYR A 86 -9.63 -13.14 -1.84
C TYR A 86 -9.84 -12.49 -3.22
N ALA A 87 -8.95 -12.77 -4.16
CA ALA A 87 -8.91 -12.17 -5.50
C ALA A 87 -9.97 -12.73 -6.46
N GLU A 88 -10.32 -14.01 -6.33
CA GLU A 88 -11.33 -14.70 -7.16
C GLU A 88 -12.69 -13.96 -7.23
N PRO A 89 -13.35 -13.59 -6.12
CA PRO A 89 -14.63 -12.85 -6.18
C PRO A 89 -14.49 -11.42 -6.73
N LEU A 90 -13.28 -10.90 -6.86
CA LEU A 90 -12.99 -9.62 -7.51
C LEU A 90 -12.75 -9.77 -9.02
N GLY A 91 -12.78 -11.00 -9.54
CA GLY A 91 -12.48 -11.33 -10.94
C GLY A 91 -10.99 -11.29 -11.27
N LEU A 92 -10.12 -11.35 -10.26
CA LEU A 92 -8.67 -11.29 -10.44
C LEU A 92 -8.06 -12.68 -10.46
N ASP A 93 -7.33 -12.99 -11.53
CA ASP A 93 -6.64 -14.28 -11.69
C ASP A 93 -5.22 -14.20 -11.10
N LEU A 94 -5.08 -14.73 -9.88
CA LEU A 94 -3.82 -14.84 -9.14
C LEU A 94 -3.53 -16.31 -8.85
N THR A 95 -2.43 -16.84 -9.39
CA THR A 95 -1.96 -18.19 -9.07
C THR A 95 -0.93 -18.11 -7.95
N SER A 96 -1.21 -18.80 -6.84
CA SER A 96 -0.24 -19.04 -5.77
C SER A 96 1.04 -19.65 -6.37
N ALA A 97 2.19 -19.00 -6.16
CA ALA A 97 3.48 -19.48 -6.62
C ALA A 97 3.97 -20.70 -5.83
#